data_AF-A0A7C5SRT6-F1
#
_entry.id   AF-A0A7C5SRT6-F1
#
_cell.length_a   1.000
_cell.length_b   1.000
_cell.length_c   1.000
_cell.angle_alpha   90.00
_cell.angle_beta   90.00
_cell.angle_gamma   90.00
#
_symmetry.space_group_name_H-M   'P 1'
#
loop_
_entity.id
_entity.type
_entity.pdbx_description
1 polymer ?
#
loop_
_entity_poly.entity_id
_entity_poly.type
_entity_poly.pdbx_seq_one_letter_code
_entity_poly.pdbx_strand_id
1 'polypeptide(L)'
;MDLLPHLKELSRTTPSKILFIVLDGVGGLPREPGGPTELAAARTPNLDALAAKANLGRVTLVAPGFAPGSGPGHLSLFGYDPFRYEVGRGVLSALG
;
A
#
# COMPACT_ATOMS: atom_id res chain seq x y z
N MET A 1 -0.26 3.89 15.20
CA MET A 1 -1.41 3.34 15.94
C MET A 1 -1.58 1.89 15.50
N ASP A 2 -1.61 0.95 16.45
CA ASP A 2 -1.83 -0.47 16.15
C ASP A 2 -3.31 -0.70 15.80
N LEU A 3 -3.56 -1.02 14.53
CA LEU A 3 -4.91 -1.17 13.99
C LEU A 3 -5.44 -2.61 14.12
N LEU A 4 -4.57 -3.59 14.39
CA LEU A 4 -4.94 -5.02 14.39
C LEU A 4 -6.09 -5.37 15.34
N PRO A 5 -6.16 -4.84 16.58
CA PRO A 5 -7.27 -5.15 17.48
C PRO A 5 -8.63 -4.74 16.90
N HIS A 6 -8.69 -3.55 16.29
CA HIS A 6 -9.91 -2.99 15.70
C HIS A 6 -10.29 -3.72 14.40
N LEU A 7 -9.30 -4.03 13.55
CA LEU A 7 -9.52 -4.79 12.31
C LEU A 7 -10.07 -6.18 12.61
N LYS A 8 -9.60 -6.83 13.68
CA LYS A 8 -10.08 -8.15 14.09
C LYS A 8 -11.56 -8.11 14.49
N GLU A 9 -11.98 -7.09 15.24
CA GLU A 9 -13.39 -6.91 15.64
C GLU A 9 -14.32 -6.64 14.45
N LEU A 10 -13.84 -5.86 13.47
CA LEU A 10 -14.62 -5.52 12.27
C LEU A 10 -14.60 -6.63 11.19
N SER A 11 -13.68 -7.59 11.30
CA SER A 11 -13.51 -8.64 10.30
C SER A 11 -14.68 -9.63 10.30
N ARG A 12 -15.08 -10.07 9.10
CA ARG A 12 -16.12 -11.11 8.92
C ARG A 12 -15.58 -12.20 8.01
N THR A 13 -15.81 -13.45 8.39
CA THR A 13 -15.48 -14.60 7.54
C THR A 13 -16.49 -14.72 6.41
N THR A 14 -16.00 -14.88 5.19
CA THR A 14 -16.79 -15.16 4.00
C THR A 14 -16.13 -16.31 3.23
N PRO A 15 -16.85 -17.01 2.34
CA PRO A 15 -16.25 -18.04 1.49
C PRO A 15 -15.32 -17.48 0.40
N SER A 16 -15.27 -16.16 0.22
CA SER A 16 -14.43 -15.50 -0.79
C SER A 16 -12.96 -15.46 -0.38
N LYS A 17 -12.07 -15.39 -1.36
CA LYS A 17 -10.63 -15.13 -1.14
C LYS A 17 -10.33 -13.65 -1.37
N ILE A 18 -9.34 -13.14 -0.63
CA ILE A 18 -8.80 -11.78 -0.82
C ILE A 18 -7.53 -11.89 -1.66
N LEU A 19 -7.46 -11.11 -2.74
CA LEU A 19 -6.22 -10.88 -3.48
C LEU A 19 -5.75 -9.46 -3.18
N PHE A 20 -4.60 -9.35 -2.52
CA PHE A 20 -3.98 -8.07 -2.20
C PHE A 20 -2.74 -7.88 -3.07
N ILE A 21 -2.77 -6.88 -3.97
CA ILE A 21 -1.71 -6.61 -4.94
C ILE A 21 -1.02 -5.30 -4.55
N VAL A 22 0.29 -5.37 -4.35
CA VAL A 22 1.15 -4.21 -4.11
C VAL A 22 1.98 -3.97 -5.36
N LEU A 23 1.83 -2.80 -5.97
CA LEU A 23 2.69 -2.32 -7.04
C LEU A 23 3.76 -1.44 -6.41
N ASP A 24 4.98 -1.98 -6.26
CA ASP A 24 6.06 -1.27 -5.57
C ASP A 24 6.43 0.02 -6.32
N GLY A 25 6.58 1.12 -5.58
CA GLY A 25 6.91 2.41 -6.14
C GLY A 25 5.91 2.98 -7.15
N VAL A 26 4.65 2.52 -7.18
CA VAL A 26 3.66 2.94 -8.21
C VAL A 26 3.26 4.42 -8.12
N GLY A 27 3.43 5.03 -6.95
CA GLY A 27 3.19 6.45 -6.76
C GLY A 27 4.22 7.28 -7.51
N GLY A 28 3.76 8.33 -8.20
CA GLY A 28 4.61 9.15 -9.06
C GLY A 28 4.18 10.61 -9.09
N LEU A 29 4.97 11.43 -9.79
CA LEU A 29 4.73 12.87 -9.92
C LEU A 29 4.85 13.29 -11.39
N PRO A 30 4.06 14.29 -11.83
CA PRO A 30 4.21 14.81 -13.19
C PRO A 30 5.61 15.34 -13.45
N ARG A 31 6.15 15.03 -14.65
CA ARG A 31 7.45 15.54 -15.10
C ARG A 31 7.44 17.06 -15.31
N GLU A 32 6.29 17.58 -15.72
CA GLU A 32 6.04 19.00 -15.94
C GLU A 32 4.74 19.42 -15.22
N PRO A 33 4.63 20.68 -14.75
CA PRO A 33 3.42 21.16 -14.11
C PRO A 33 2.17 20.94 -14.98
N GLY A 34 1.16 20.26 -14.44
CA GLY A 34 -0.09 19.94 -15.14
C GLY A 34 -0.04 18.69 -16.03
N GLY A 35 1.12 18.05 -16.17
CA GLY A 35 1.25 16.77 -16.88
C GLY A 35 0.70 15.57 -16.10
N PRO A 36 0.65 14.38 -16.73
CA PRO A 36 0.27 13.13 -16.06
C PRO A 36 1.41 12.62 -15.18
N THR A 37 1.07 11.85 -14.15
CA THR A 37 2.02 10.94 -13.50
C THR A 37 2.38 9.79 -14.43
N GLU A 38 3.41 9.02 -14.09
CA GLU A 38 3.87 7.84 -14.82
C GLU A 38 2.75 6.81 -14.99
N LEU A 39 1.98 6.54 -13.93
CA LEU A 39 0.83 5.63 -14.00
C LEU A 39 -0.28 6.18 -14.89
N ALA A 40 -0.56 7.49 -14.83
CA ALA A 40 -1.59 8.12 -15.65
C ALA A 40 -1.21 8.20 -17.14
N ALA A 41 0.09 8.26 -17.46
CA ALA A 41 0.59 8.24 -18.83
C ALA A 41 0.64 6.82 -19.42
N ALA A 42 0.72 5.79 -18.57
CA ALA A 42 0.79 4.39 -19.00
C ALA A 42 -0.56 3.90 -19.56
N ARG A 43 -0.50 3.02 -20.56
CA ARG A 43 -1.70 2.35 -21.08
C ARG A 43 -2.10 1.17 -20.18
N THR A 44 -3.07 1.39 -19.29
CA THR A 44 -3.47 0.41 -18.25
C THR A 44 -4.93 -0.05 -18.33
N PRO A 45 -5.41 -0.59 -19.47
CA PRO A 45 -6.84 -0.81 -19.71
C PRO A 45 -7.52 -1.73 -18.67
N ASN A 46 -6.79 -2.71 -18.13
CA ASN A 46 -7.31 -3.60 -17.09
C ASN A 46 -7.45 -2.90 -15.72
N LEU A 47 -6.49 -2.04 -15.37
CA LEU A 47 -6.55 -1.27 -14.14
C LEU A 47 -7.63 -0.19 -14.24
N ASP A 48 -7.76 0.44 -15.40
CA ASP A 48 -8.79 1.45 -15.69
C ASP A 48 -10.20 0.84 -15.59
N ALA A 49 -10.40 -0.33 -16.20
CA ALA A 49 -11.66 -1.07 -16.13
C ALA A 49 -11.97 -1.57 -14.71
N LEU A 50 -10.95 -1.90 -13.91
CA LEU A 50 -11.13 -2.23 -12.50
C LEU A 50 -11.51 -1.00 -11.68
N ALA A 51 -10.81 0.11 -11.89
CA ALA A 51 -11.03 1.36 -11.18
C ALA A 51 -12.45 1.90 -11.41
N ALA A 52 -12.97 1.81 -12.63
CA ALA A 52 -14.32 2.26 -12.99
C ALA A 52 -15.46 1.55 -12.23
N LYS A 53 -15.21 0.36 -11.68
CA LYS A 53 -16.17 -0.45 -10.91
C LYS A 53 -15.80 -0.65 -9.44
N ALA A 54 -14.76 0.03 -8.96
CA ALA A 54 -14.21 -0.13 -7.62
C ALA A 54 -14.37 1.14 -6.78
N ASN A 55 -14.10 1.03 -5.47
CA ASN A 55 -13.91 2.19 -4.61
C ASN A 55 -12.43 2.57 -4.60
N LEU A 56 -12.14 3.83 -4.92
CA LEU A 56 -10.78 4.35 -5.02
C LEU A 56 -10.44 5.21 -3.82
N GLY A 57 -9.16 5.23 -3.45
CA GLY A 57 -8.67 6.02 -2.35
C GLY A 57 -7.17 6.22 -2.42
N ARG A 58 -6.65 6.98 -1.45
CA ARG A 58 -5.22 7.18 -1.24
C ARG A 58 -4.83 6.54 0.08
N VAL A 59 -3.69 5.87 0.10
CA VAL A 59 -3.13 5.28 1.32
C VAL A 59 -1.90 6.08 1.74
N THR A 60 -1.79 6.36 3.03
CA THR A 60 -0.55 6.85 3.67
C THR A 60 -0.01 5.71 4.51
N LEU A 61 1.17 5.20 4.17
CA LEU A 61 1.71 3.99 4.82
C LEU A 61 2.17 4.28 6.25
N VAL A 62 3.02 5.30 6.43
CA VAL A 62 3.63 5.60 7.74
C VAL A 62 3.06 6.89 8.31
N ALA A 63 3.34 8.02 7.66
CA ALA A 63 2.82 9.33 8.03
C ALA A 63 2.95 10.31 6.85
N PRO A 64 2.16 11.40 6.81
CA PRO A 64 2.32 12.44 5.79
C PRO A 64 3.74 13.00 5.79
N GLY A 65 4.36 13.10 4.61
CA GLY A 65 5.73 13.59 4.45
C GLY A 65 6.84 12.57 4.72
N PHE A 66 6.52 11.35 5.15
CA PHE A 66 7.49 10.27 5.29
C PHE A 66 7.61 9.48 3.99
N ALA A 67 8.84 9.28 3.51
CA ALA A 67 9.17 8.34 2.45
C ALA A 67 9.66 7.01 3.07
N PRO A 68 8.78 6.01 3.27
CA PRO A 68 9.16 4.78 3.95
C PRO A 68 10.03 3.90 3.05
N GLY A 69 10.99 3.20 3.68
CA GLY A 69 11.60 2.03 3.05
C GLY A 69 10.63 0.84 3.01
N SER A 70 10.96 -0.18 2.21
CA SER A 70 10.07 -1.33 1.96
C SER A 70 9.63 -2.06 3.24
N GLY A 71 10.50 -2.19 4.26
CA GLY A 71 10.16 -2.87 5.52
C GLY A 71 8.99 -2.19 6.27
N PRO A 72 9.18 -0.94 6.76
CA PRO A 72 8.10 -0.18 7.39
C PRO A 72 6.84 -0.03 6.51
N GLY A 73 7.02 0.12 5.20
CA GLY A 73 5.91 0.20 4.25
C GLY A 73 5.05 -1.07 4.23
N HIS A 74 5.67 -2.25 4.14
CA HIS A 74 4.96 -3.53 4.13
C HIS A 74 4.32 -3.84 5.48
N LEU A 75 5.00 -3.58 6.60
CA LEU A 75 4.42 -3.76 7.94
C LEU A 75 3.12 -2.97 8.10
N SER A 76 3.13 -1.71 7.65
CA SER A 76 1.96 -0.84 7.70
C SER A 76 0.80 -1.35 6.84
N LEU A 77 1.09 -1.89 5.64
CA LEU A 77 0.07 -2.50 4.76
C LEU A 77 -0.63 -3.71 5.42
N PHE A 78 0.07 -4.45 6.28
CA PHE A 78 -0.48 -5.57 7.03
C PHE A 78 -1.08 -5.17 8.39
N GLY A 79 -1.18 -3.87 8.68
CA GLY A 79 -1.84 -3.34 9.89
C GLY A 79 -0.93 -3.19 11.11
N TYR A 80 0.37 -3.52 10.99
CA TYR A 80 1.33 -3.32 12.07
C TYR A 80 1.76 -1.86 12.18
N ASP A 81 1.94 -1.38 13.40
CA ASP A 81 2.54 -0.05 13.64
C ASP A 81 4.05 -0.09 13.39
N PRO A 82 4.57 0.58 12.35
CA PRO A 82 5.99 0.51 11.98
C PRO A 82 6.92 1.17 13.01
N PHE A 83 6.40 2.02 13.90
CA PHE A 83 7.18 2.64 14.99
C PHE A 83 7.22 1.78 16.25
N ARG A 84 6.32 0.80 16.36
CA ARG A 84 6.29 -0.17 17.47
C ARG A 84 7.04 -1.44 17.10
N TYR A 85 6.84 -1.92 15.87
CA TYR A 85 7.40 -3.16 15.37
C TYR A 85 8.59 -2.87 14.46
N GLU A 86 9.69 -2.40 15.05
CA GLU A 86 10.92 -2.12 14.31
C GLU A 86 11.64 -3.42 13.97
N VAL A 87 11.57 -3.80 12.69
CA VAL A 87 12.34 -4.93 12.15
C VAL A 87 13.49 -4.38 11.32
N GLY A 88 14.72 -4.69 11.74
CA GLY A 88 15.92 -4.28 11.01
C GLY A 88 15.98 -4.89 9.61
N ARG A 89 16.49 -4.13 8.64
CA ARG A 89 16.63 -4.59 7.23
C ARG A 89 17.35 -5.94 7.12
N GLY A 90 18.39 -6.16 7.94
CA GLY A 90 19.14 -7.41 7.92
C GLY A 90 18.29 -8.64 8.28
N VAL A 91 17.34 -8.50 9.20
CA VAL A 91 16.43 -9.60 9.57
C VAL A 91 15.47 -9.88 8.42
N LEU A 92 14.87 -8.84 7.83
CA LEU A 92 13.96 -9.00 6.69
C LEU A 92 14.67 -9.66 5.51
N SER A 93 15.85 -9.19 5.14
CA SER A 93 16.62 -9.74 4.02
C SER A 93 17.12 -11.17 4.26
N ALA A 94 17.31 -11.59 5.51
CA ALA A 94 17.68 -12.97 5.83
C ALA A 94 16.50 -13.95 5.67
N LEU A 95 15.26 -13.45 5.74
CA LEU A 95 14.05 -14.25 5.58
C LEU A 95 13.67 -14.44 4.10
N GLY A 96 14.13 -13.56 3.20
CA GLY A 96 13.85 -13.57 1.75
C GLY A 96 13.43 -12.21 1.25
#